data_AF-A0A090T162-F1
#
_entry.id   AF-A0A090T162-F1
#
_cell.length_a   1.000
_cell.length_b   1.000
_cell.length_c   1.000
_cell.angle_alpha   90.00
_cell.angle_beta   90.00
_cell.angle_gamma   90.00
#
_symmetry.space_group_name_H-M   'P 1'
#
loop_
_entity.id
_entity.type
_entity.pdbx_description
1 polymer ?
#
loop_
_entity_poly.entity_id
_entity_poly.type
_entity_poly.pdbx_seq_one_letter_code
_entity_poly.pdbx_strand_id
1 'polypeptide(L)'
;MCGEKIDASQALQIKLVEEIVNSGEALTAATNLANQVAHQSPSSVTACKALIQNNRQHFISHGLVKERELFIQLFDTEDQREGVNAFLEKRSPQWKNR
;
A
#
# COMPACT_ATOMS: atom_id res chain seq x y z
N MET A 1 25.92 -14.82 5.87
CA MET A 1 27.24 -15.47 5.76
C MET A 1 27.25 -16.84 6.45
N CYS A 2 26.59 -17.00 7.62
CA CYS A 2 26.59 -18.27 8.38
C CYS A 2 25.30 -19.12 8.29
N GLY A 3 24.24 -18.68 7.61
CA GLY A 3 23.04 -19.49 7.34
C GLY A 3 22.10 -19.72 8.53
N GLU A 4 22.17 -18.86 9.55
CA GLU A 4 21.30 -18.92 10.72
C GLU A 4 19.83 -18.73 10.32
N LYS A 5 18.94 -19.49 10.95
CA LYS A 5 17.49 -19.35 10.79
C LYS A 5 16.97 -18.37 11.84
N ILE A 6 16.03 -17.53 11.44
CA ILE A 6 15.30 -16.66 12.36
C ILE A 6 13.91 -17.23 12.59
N ASP A 7 13.40 -17.08 13.80
CA ASP A 7 12.00 -17.37 14.12
C ASP A 7 11.07 -16.19 13.76
N ALA A 8 9.76 -16.41 13.90
CA ALA A 8 8.76 -15.39 13.59
C ALA A 8 8.89 -14.13 14.46
N SER A 9 9.18 -14.29 15.75
CA SER A 9 9.34 -13.18 16.70
C SER A 9 10.51 -12.29 16.33
N GLN A 10 11.64 -12.90 15.99
CA GLN A 10 12.82 -12.20 15.50
C GLN A 10 12.53 -11.51 14.16
N ALA A 11 11.86 -12.18 13.23
CA ALA A 11 11.48 -11.61 11.94
C ALA A 11 10.61 -10.34 12.10
N LEU A 12 9.67 -10.34 13.06
CA LEU A 12 8.86 -9.15 13.38
C LEU A 12 9.71 -8.05 14.01
N GLN A 13 10.59 -8.38 14.96
CA GLN A 13 11.46 -7.42 15.63
C GLN A 13 12.38 -6.67 14.65
N ILE A 14 12.91 -7.37 13.64
CA ILE A 14 13.75 -6.76 12.59
C ILE A 14 12.94 -6.15 11.44
N LYS A 15 11.59 -6.16 11.52
CA LYS A 15 10.66 -5.65 10.50
C LYS A 15 10.75 -6.36 9.14
N LEU A 16 11.12 -7.64 9.15
CA LEU A 16 11.04 -8.47 7.95
C LEU A 16 9.57 -8.85 7.64
N VAL A 17 8.77 -9.04 8.68
CA VAL A 17 7.32 -9.24 8.60
C VAL A 17 6.61 -8.16 9.41
N GLU A 18 5.36 -7.87 9.08
CA GLU A 18 4.56 -6.83 9.73
C GLU A 18 3.61 -7.39 10.80
N GLU A 19 3.26 -8.67 10.73
CA GLU A 19 2.30 -9.32 11.64
C GLU A 19 2.67 -10.80 11.86
N ILE A 20 2.40 -11.32 13.06
CA ILE A 20 2.47 -12.76 13.40
C ILE A 20 1.06 -13.22 13.78
N VAL A 21 0.62 -14.33 13.20
CA VAL A 21 -0.67 -14.97 13.48
C VAL A 21 -0.48 -16.42 13.91
N ASN A 22 -1.55 -17.08 14.38
CA ASN A 22 -1.44 -18.49 14.77
C ASN A 22 -1.13 -19.39 13.57
N SER A 23 -0.57 -20.57 13.86
CA SER A 23 -0.28 -21.56 12.83
C SER A 23 -1.55 -21.94 12.06
N GLY A 24 -1.47 -21.89 10.72
CA GLY A 24 -2.61 -22.15 9.82
C GLY A 24 -3.43 -20.92 9.44
N GLU A 25 -3.26 -19.77 10.11
CA GLU A 25 -4.08 -18.57 9.86
C GLU A 25 -3.45 -17.58 8.86
N ALA A 26 -2.20 -17.80 8.45
CA ALA A 26 -1.42 -16.88 7.62
C ALA A 26 -2.12 -16.50 6.31
N LEU A 27 -2.72 -17.47 5.62
CA LEU A 27 -3.42 -17.21 4.36
C LEU A 27 -4.68 -16.35 4.57
N THR A 28 -5.43 -16.63 5.63
CA THR A 28 -6.63 -15.86 5.98
C THR A 28 -6.27 -14.42 6.31
N ALA A 29 -5.25 -14.21 7.14
CA ALA A 29 -4.76 -12.88 7.49
C ALA A 29 -4.27 -12.11 6.25
N ALA A 30 -3.46 -12.75 5.40
CA ALA A 30 -2.98 -12.15 4.16
C ALA A 30 -4.12 -11.79 3.19
N THR A 31 -5.14 -12.65 3.09
CA THR A 31 -6.32 -12.40 2.23
C THR A 31 -7.16 -11.26 2.77
N ASN A 32 -7.33 -11.17 4.09
CA ASN A 32 -8.05 -10.05 4.72
C ASN A 32 -7.33 -8.72 4.46
N LEU A 33 -6.01 -8.68 4.57
CA LEU A 33 -5.22 -7.49 4.23
C LEU A 33 -5.35 -7.14 2.74
N ALA A 34 -5.25 -8.13 1.85
CA ALA A 34 -5.44 -7.93 0.42
C ALA A 34 -6.84 -7.37 0.10
N ASN A 35 -7.87 -7.86 0.79
CA ASN A 35 -9.23 -7.34 0.66
C ASN A 35 -9.30 -5.88 1.11
N GLN A 36 -8.69 -5.50 2.23
CA GLN A 36 -8.64 -4.09 2.67
C GLN A 36 -7.99 -3.17 1.62
N VAL A 37 -6.90 -3.62 1.01
CA VAL A 37 -6.24 -2.90 -0.09
C VAL A 37 -7.13 -2.84 -1.33
N ALA A 38 -7.85 -3.91 -1.65
CA ALA A 38 -8.77 -3.95 -2.79
C ALA A 38 -9.96 -3.00 -2.67
N HIS A 39 -10.28 -2.53 -1.46
CA HIS A 39 -11.29 -1.48 -1.24
C HIS A 39 -10.76 -0.07 -1.51
N GLN A 40 -9.46 0.10 -1.74
CA GLN A 40 -8.84 1.40 -2.07
C GLN A 40 -8.82 1.63 -3.58
N SER A 41 -8.65 2.89 -4.01
CA SER A 41 -8.49 3.23 -5.43
C SER A 41 -7.24 2.54 -6.00
N PRO A 42 -7.37 1.74 -7.08
CA PRO A 42 -6.22 1.04 -7.68
C PRO A 42 -5.13 1.99 -8.20
N SER A 43 -5.49 3.14 -8.76
CA SER A 43 -4.54 4.15 -9.23
C SER A 43 -3.73 4.74 -8.07
N SER A 44 -4.41 5.04 -6.95
CA SER A 44 -3.77 5.55 -5.74
C SER A 44 -2.82 4.54 -5.10
N VAL A 45 -3.25 3.27 -4.96
CA VAL A 45 -2.39 2.19 -4.43
C VAL A 45 -1.15 1.99 -5.31
N THR A 46 -1.31 2.05 -6.62
CA THR A 46 -0.21 1.93 -7.59
C THR A 46 0.80 3.06 -7.43
N ALA A 47 0.33 4.31 -7.33
CA ALA A 47 1.18 5.47 -7.11
C ALA A 47 1.96 5.37 -5.78
N CYS A 48 1.27 5.06 -4.68
CA CYS A 48 1.90 4.87 -3.36
C CYS A 48 2.98 3.78 -3.40
N LYS A 49 2.69 2.63 -4.02
CA LYS A 49 3.66 1.54 -4.15
C LYS A 49 4.89 1.97 -4.95
N ALA A 50 4.71 2.72 -6.04
CA ALA A 50 5.82 3.23 -6.84
C ALA A 50 6.72 4.20 -6.06
N LEU A 51 6.15 5.03 -5.19
CA LEU A 51 6.89 5.95 -4.32
C LEU A 51 7.70 5.21 -3.24
N ILE A 52 7.07 4.25 -2.56
CA ILE A 52 7.75 3.40 -1.56
C ILE A 52 8.95 2.69 -2.19
N GLN A 53 8.79 2.16 -3.40
CA GLN A 53 9.88 1.48 -4.11
C GLN A 53 10.97 2.47 -4.58
N ASN A 54 10.61 3.69 -5.00
CA ASN A 54 11.60 4.68 -5.44
C ASN A 54 12.61 5.03 -4.35
N ASN A 55 12.14 5.23 -3.11
CA ASN A 55 12.96 5.57 -1.95
C ASN A 55 13.92 4.45 -1.51
N ARG A 56 13.78 3.23 -2.04
CA ARG A 56 14.76 2.14 -1.79
C ARG A 56 16.06 2.32 -2.60
N GLN A 57 16.00 3.06 -3.70
CA GLN A 57 17.10 3.22 -4.65
C GLN A 57 17.58 4.67 -4.77
N HIS A 58 16.78 5.63 -4.30
CA HIS A 58 17.05 7.05 -4.45
C HIS A 58 16.92 7.77 -3.11
N PHE A 59 17.59 8.92 -2.99
CA PHE A 59 17.40 9.81 -1.85
C PHE A 59 15.97 10.34 -1.80
N ILE A 60 15.48 10.59 -0.59
CA ILE A 60 14.12 11.09 -0.35
C ILE A 60 13.83 12.39 -1.12
N SER A 61 14.83 13.24 -1.35
CA SER A 61 14.68 14.48 -2.13
C SER A 61 14.18 14.23 -3.55
N HIS A 62 14.60 13.14 -4.20
CA HIS A 62 14.08 12.71 -5.48
C HIS A 62 12.65 12.15 -5.35
N GLY A 63 12.41 11.36 -4.29
CA GLY A 63 11.09 10.81 -3.97
C GLY A 63 10.02 11.90 -3.83
N LEU A 64 10.33 13.02 -3.18
CA LEU A 64 9.40 14.15 -2.98
C LEU A 64 8.98 14.82 -4.29
N VAL A 65 9.90 14.97 -5.25
CA VAL A 65 9.58 15.52 -6.57
C VAL A 65 8.61 14.58 -7.31
N LYS A 66 8.92 13.27 -7.28
CA LYS A 66 8.08 12.24 -7.89
C LYS A 66 6.72 12.11 -7.21
N GLU A 67 6.66 12.27 -5.89
CA GLU A 67 5.41 12.28 -5.12
C GLU A 67 4.49 13.38 -5.60
N ARG A 68 4.99 14.61 -5.70
CA ARG A 68 4.21 15.74 -6.22
C ARG A 68 3.67 15.47 -7.62
N GLU A 69 4.49 14.91 -8.51
CA GLU A 69 4.08 14.60 -9.89
C GLU A 69 2.97 13.56 -9.94
N LEU A 70 3.15 12.43 -9.24
CA LEU A 70 2.13 11.37 -9.16
C LEU A 70 0.86 11.87 -8.47
N PHE A 71 0.99 12.67 -7.42
CA PHE A 71 -0.15 13.25 -6.73
C PHE A 71 -0.99 14.14 -7.64
N ILE A 72 -0.36 15.02 -8.44
CA ILE A 72 -1.06 15.86 -9.41
C ILE A 72 -1.75 14.99 -10.48
N GLN A 73 -1.06 13.97 -11.00
CA GLN A 73 -1.65 13.06 -12.01
C GLN A 73 -2.90 12.34 -11.49
N LEU A 74 -2.99 12.04 -10.19
CA LEU A 74 -4.19 11.42 -9.62
C LEU A 74 -5.42 12.33 -9.71
N PHE A 75 -5.27 13.66 -9.69
CA PHE A 75 -6.42 14.59 -9.85
C PHE A 75 -7.09 14.50 -11.22
N ASP A 76 -6.38 14.00 -12.24
CA ASP A 76 -6.95 13.81 -13.57
C ASP A 76 -7.77 12.50 -13.68
N THR A 77 -7.75 11.64 -12.65
CA THR A 77 -8.48 10.36 -12.63
C THR A 77 -9.93 10.51 -12.17
N GLU A 78 -10.82 9.66 -12.67
CA GLU A 78 -12.21 9.61 -12.18
C GLU A 78 -12.27 9.12 -10.72
N ASP A 79 -11.32 8.27 -10.33
CA ASP A 79 -11.20 7.72 -8.98
C ASP A 79 -10.96 8.82 -7.92
N GLN A 80 -10.18 9.86 -8.22
CA GLN A 80 -9.96 10.94 -7.26
C GLN A 80 -11.28 11.65 -6.93
N ARG A 81 -12.06 12.00 -7.95
CA ARG A 81 -13.36 12.66 -7.79
C ARG A 81 -14.35 11.75 -7.07
N GLU A 82 -14.40 10.48 -7.44
CA GLU A 82 -15.27 9.49 -6.81
C GLU A 82 -14.92 9.28 -5.34
N GLY A 83 -13.64 9.20 -4.99
CA GLY A 83 -13.19 9.03 -3.61
C GLY A 83 -13.62 10.20 -2.72
N VAL A 84 -13.47 11.43 -3.22
CA VAL A 84 -13.93 12.64 -2.53
C VAL A 84 -15.45 12.64 -2.37
N ASN A 85 -16.20 12.35 -3.43
CA ASN A 85 -17.65 12.32 -3.40
C ASN A 85 -18.19 11.24 -2.46
N ALA A 86 -17.67 10.01 -2.56
CA ALA A 86 -18.07 8.90 -1.70
C ALA A 86 -17.81 9.19 -0.22
N PHE A 87 -16.69 9.86 0.10
CA PHE A 87 -16.39 10.32 1.45
C PHE A 87 -17.41 11.36 1.95
N LEU A 88 -17.70 12.39 1.15
CA LEU A 88 -18.68 13.44 1.50
C LEU A 88 -20.09 12.87 1.66
N GLU A 89 -20.46 11.91 0.81
CA GLU A 89 -21.76 11.23 0.80
C GLU A 89 -21.85 10.07 1.81
N LYS A 90 -20.77 9.76 2.54
CA LYS A 90 -20.68 8.67 3.53
C LYS A 90 -21.09 7.30 2.97
N ARG A 91 -20.69 7.03 1.72
CA ARG A 91 -20.93 5.75 1.05
C ARG A 91 -19.61 5.11 0.63
N SER A 92 -19.67 3.82 0.29
CA SER A 92 -18.52 3.14 -0.29
C SER A 92 -18.23 3.68 -1.70
N PRO A 93 -16.96 3.93 -2.05
CA PRO A 93 -16.56 4.38 -3.38
C PRO A 93 -16.73 3.27 -4.42
N GLN A 94 -17.02 3.67 -5.66
CA GLN A 94 -17.13 2.80 -6.83
C GLN A 94 -15.98 3.11 -7.80
N TRP A 95 -14.83 2.48 -7.59
CA TRP A 95 -13.63 2.72 -8.39
C TRP A 95 -13.83 2.30 -9.85
N LYS A 96 -13.45 3.19 -10.76
CA LYS A 96 -13.53 2.96 -12.21
C LYS A 96 -12.17 2.63 -12.82
N ASN A 97 -11.09 2.84 -12.05
CA ASN A 97 -9.72 2.54 -12.44
C ASN A 97 -9.31 3.22 -13.76
N ARG A 98 -9.68 4.50 -13.88
CA ARG A 98 -9.37 5.38 -15.01
C ARG A 98 -9.35 6.84 -14.56
#